data_AF-A0A2U8I8W5-F1
#
_entry.id   AF-A0A2U8I8W5-F1
#
_cell.length_a   1.000
_cell.length_b   1.000
_cell.length_c   1.000
_cell.angle_alpha   90.00
_cell.angle_beta   90.00
_cell.angle_gamma   90.00
#
_symmetry.space_group_name_H-M   'P 1'
#
loop_
_entity.id
_entity.type
_entity.pdbx_description
1 polymer ?
#
loop_
_entity_poly.entity_id
_entity_poly.type
_entity_poly.pdbx_seq_one_letter_code
_entity_poly.pdbx_strand_id
1 'polypeptide(L)'
;MKLKKSPKLNNINTSKTLKSFVSEASMRPVSGTIITRVNFPLTDDDIALFDRFSDEASSRRVSVLRASLAALERLDEDSRNQLIRQAEIASPKPGRPSVKK
;
A
#
# COMPACT_ATOMS: atom_id res chain seq x y z
N MET A 1 24.97 -1.02 36.71
CA MET A 1 24.44 0.02 35.80
C MET A 1 22.91 0.06 35.93
N LYS A 2 22.30 1.22 36.24
CA LYS A 2 20.84 1.37 36.26
C LYS A 2 20.35 1.69 34.84
N LEU A 3 19.49 0.83 34.27
CA LEU A 3 18.85 1.06 32.97
C LEU A 3 17.97 2.32 33.05
N LYS A 4 18.20 3.29 32.15
CA LYS A 4 17.34 4.48 32.02
C LYS A 4 15.97 4.04 31.50
N LYS A 5 14.94 4.13 32.34
CA LYS A 5 13.54 3.90 31.93
C LYS A 5 13.13 4.94 30.88
N SER A 6 12.43 4.51 29.84
CA SER A 6 11.93 5.42 28.80
C SER A 6 10.86 6.36 29.39
N PRO A 7 10.77 7.63 28.96
CA PRO A 7 9.81 8.59 29.51
C PRO A 7 8.34 8.16 29.36
N LYS A 8 8.05 7.30 28.38
CA LYS A 8 6.72 6.73 28.14
C LYS A 8 6.25 5.74 29.20
N LEU A 9 7.18 5.18 29.99
CA LEU A 9 6.87 4.28 31.12
C LEU A 9 6.53 5.01 32.42
N ASN A 10 6.63 6.35 32.45
CA ASN A 10 6.26 7.14 33.63
C ASN A 10 4.74 7.35 33.74
N ASN A 11 3.98 7.12 32.66
CA ASN A 11 2.53 7.25 32.62
C ASN A 11 1.82 5.89 32.64
N ILE A 12 2.26 4.97 33.50
CA ILE A 12 1.49 3.76 33.78
C ILE A 12 0.37 4.18 34.73
N ASN A 13 -0.79 4.51 34.16
CA ASN A 13 -1.98 4.83 34.92
C ASN A 13 -2.47 3.56 35.64
N THR A 14 -2.19 3.46 36.94
CA THR A 14 -2.56 2.31 37.79
C THR A 14 -4.07 2.13 37.95
N SER A 15 -4.88 3.07 37.47
CA SER A 15 -6.35 2.97 37.45
C SER A 15 -6.90 2.14 36.29
N LYS A 16 -6.07 1.74 35.32
CA LYS A 16 -6.53 0.89 34.21
C LYS A 16 -6.68 -0.56 34.67
N THR A 17 -7.89 -0.92 35.07
CA THR A 17 -8.29 -2.33 35.29
C THR A 17 -8.02 -3.21 34.06
N LEU A 18 -7.77 -4.50 34.28
CA LEU A 18 -7.65 -5.50 33.20
C LEU A 18 -8.83 -5.43 32.21
N LYS A 19 -10.03 -5.11 32.72
CA LYS A 19 -11.25 -4.90 31.94
C LYS A 19 -11.16 -3.70 30.99
N SER A 20 -10.55 -2.58 31.41
CA SER A 20 -10.35 -1.43 30.51
C SER A 20 -9.28 -1.71 29.46
N PHE A 21 -8.24 -2.48 29.80
CA PHE A 21 -7.22 -2.92 28.83
C PHE A 21 -7.80 -3.86 27.77
N VAL A 22 -8.58 -4.86 28.20
CA VAL A 22 -9.29 -5.77 27.29
C VAL A 22 -10.35 -5.01 26.47
N SER A 23 -11.05 -4.03 27.05
CA SER A 23 -12.00 -3.19 26.32
C SER A 23 -11.32 -2.30 25.27
N GLU A 24 -10.16 -1.72 25.57
CA GLU A 24 -9.35 -0.96 24.61
C GLU A 24 -8.80 -1.86 23.49
N ALA A 25 -8.35 -3.08 23.83
CA ALA A 25 -7.87 -4.06 22.86
C ALA A 25 -9.01 -4.72 22.06
N SER A 26 -10.22 -4.75 22.60
CA SER A 26 -11.44 -5.28 21.98
C SER A 26 -12.22 -4.22 21.19
N MET A 27 -11.71 -2.98 21.12
CA MET A 27 -12.11 -2.05 20.07
C MET A 27 -11.76 -2.72 18.74
N ARG A 28 -12.77 -3.26 18.05
CA ARG A 28 -12.64 -3.65 16.64
C ARG A 28 -11.90 -2.51 15.93
N PRO A 29 -10.90 -2.80 15.08
CA PRO A 29 -10.28 -1.76 14.27
C PRO A 29 -11.40 -0.95 13.65
N VAL A 30 -11.35 0.37 13.86
CA VAL A 30 -12.33 1.37 13.39
C VAL A 30 -12.89 0.88 12.07
N SER A 31 -14.19 0.50 12.08
CA SER A 31 -14.94 -0.09 10.97
C SER A 31 -14.15 -0.04 9.67
N GLY A 32 -13.40 -1.12 9.42
CA GLY A 32 -12.24 -1.13 8.53
C GLY A 32 -12.53 -0.36 7.25
N THR A 33 -11.65 0.58 6.91
CA THR A 33 -11.61 1.25 5.60
C THR A 33 -12.11 0.26 4.55
N ILE A 34 -13.19 0.59 3.84
CA ILE A 34 -13.80 -0.32 2.86
C ILE A 34 -12.69 -0.70 1.85
N ILE A 35 -12.16 -1.92 1.98
CA ILE A 35 -11.09 -2.40 1.10
C ILE A 35 -11.76 -2.97 -0.14
N THR A 36 -11.81 -2.17 -1.20
CA THR A 36 -12.15 -2.68 -2.53
C THR A 36 -10.92 -3.38 -3.11
N ARG A 37 -10.99 -4.70 -3.26
CA ARG A 37 -9.94 -5.46 -3.94
C ARG A 37 -10.10 -5.30 -5.44
N VAL A 38 -9.08 -4.78 -6.09
CA VAL A 38 -9.00 -4.68 -7.55
C VAL A 38 -7.87 -5.58 -8.02
N ASN A 39 -8.17 -6.49 -8.93
CA ASN A 39 -7.18 -7.35 -9.56
C ASN A 39 -7.00 -6.87 -10.99
N PHE A 40 -5.77 -6.53 -11.35
CA PHE A 40 -5.38 -6.25 -12.73
C PHE A 40 -4.15 -7.08 -13.10
N PRO A 41 -4.06 -7.56 -14.34
CA PRO A 41 -2.86 -8.24 -14.81
C PRO A 41 -1.70 -7.25 -14.86
N LEU A 42 -0.51 -7.74 -14.54
CA LEU A 42 0.75 -7.02 -14.70
C LEU A 42 1.66 -7.85 -15.58
N THR A 43 2.49 -7.18 -16.38
CA THR A 43 3.56 -7.84 -17.13
C THR A 43 4.72 -8.20 -16.22
N ASP A 44 5.61 -9.07 -16.68
CA ASP A 44 6.83 -9.40 -15.95
C ASP A 44 7.72 -8.14 -15.76
N ASP A 45 7.73 -7.25 -16.74
CA ASP A 45 8.46 -5.97 -16.68
C ASP A 45 7.87 -5.04 -15.60
N ASP A 46 6.53 -4.95 -15.50
CA ASP A 46 5.88 -4.18 -14.45
C ASP A 46 6.23 -4.73 -13.06
N ILE A 47 6.21 -6.06 -12.91
CA ILE A 47 6.56 -6.73 -11.65
C ILE A 47 8.03 -6.45 -11.28
N ALA A 48 8.94 -6.54 -12.25
CA ALA A 48 10.36 -6.26 -12.03
C ALA A 48 10.60 -4.81 -11.59
N LEU A 49 9.89 -3.84 -12.18
CA LEU A 49 9.95 -2.43 -11.74
C LEU A 49 9.39 -2.24 -10.34
N PHE A 50 8.25 -2.86 -10.04
CA PHE A 50 7.67 -2.83 -8.69
C PHE A 50 8.63 -3.40 -7.65
N ASP A 51 9.30 -4.51 -7.94
CA ASP A 51 10.27 -5.13 -7.04
C ASP A 51 11.48 -4.25 -6.83
N ARG A 52 12.07 -3.76 -7.92
CA ARG A 52 13.21 -2.84 -7.85
C ARG A 52 12.91 -1.62 -6.97
N PHE A 53 11.80 -0.92 -7.20
CA PHE A 53 11.45 0.27 -6.41
C PHE A 53 11.04 -0.06 -4.98
N SER A 54 10.43 -1.23 -4.77
CA SER A 54 10.11 -1.72 -3.44
C SER A 54 11.39 -1.98 -2.63
N ASP A 55 12.39 -2.62 -3.25
CA ASP A 55 13.67 -2.93 -2.61
C ASP A 55 14.49 -1.66 -2.35
N GLU A 56 14.63 -0.78 -3.35
CA GLU A 56 15.33 0.50 -3.23
C GLU A 56 14.76 1.37 -2.09
N ALA A 57 13.43 1.36 -1.92
CA ALA A 57 12.74 2.14 -0.90
C ALA A 57 12.42 1.35 0.38
N SER A 58 12.86 0.08 0.49
CA SER A 58 12.50 -0.84 1.60
C SER A 58 11.00 -0.82 1.94
N SER A 59 10.17 -0.85 0.91
CA SER A 59 8.72 -0.59 0.95
C SER A 59 7.93 -1.70 0.26
N ARG A 60 6.61 -1.73 0.48
CA ARG A 60 5.72 -2.71 -0.19
C ARG A 60 5.39 -2.22 -1.62
N ARG A 61 5.15 -3.14 -2.55
CA ARG A 61 4.66 -2.83 -3.92
C ARG A 61 3.44 -1.90 -3.93
N VAL A 62 2.51 -2.09 -2.99
CA VAL A 62 1.33 -1.21 -2.86
C VAL A 62 1.69 0.24 -2.49
N SER A 63 2.79 0.46 -1.78
CA SER A 63 3.29 1.81 -1.48
C SER A 63 3.84 2.47 -2.75
N VAL A 64 4.55 1.71 -3.60
CA VAL A 64 5.03 2.19 -4.91
C VAL A 64 3.83 2.58 -5.80
N LEU A 65 2.78 1.75 -5.85
CA LEU A 65 1.54 2.07 -6.58
C LEU A 65 0.87 3.35 -6.07
N ARG A 66 0.81 3.55 -4.75
CA ARG A 66 0.25 4.79 -4.18
C ARG A 66 1.10 6.01 -4.52
N ALA A 67 2.42 5.86 -4.50
CA ALA A 67 3.34 6.91 -4.87
C ALA A 67 3.21 7.28 -6.35
N SER A 68 3.04 6.31 -7.25
CA SER A 68 2.84 6.57 -8.68
C SER A 68 1.51 7.30 -8.95
N LEU A 69 0.43 6.94 -8.27
CA LEU A 69 -0.84 7.68 -8.34
C LEU A 69 -0.69 9.12 -7.84
N ALA A 70 -0.02 9.32 -6.71
CA ALA A 70 0.26 10.66 -6.19
C ALA A 70 1.18 11.48 -7.12
N ALA A 71 2.07 10.83 -7.87
CA ALA A 71 2.89 11.50 -8.87
C ALA A 71 2.05 11.95 -10.08
N LEU A 72 1.13 11.11 -10.56
CA LEU A 72 0.20 11.48 -11.64
C LEU A 72 -0.73 12.65 -11.25
N GLU A 73 -1.15 12.71 -9.99
CA GLU A 73 -1.99 13.81 -9.47
C GLU A 73 -1.28 15.17 -9.51
N ARG A 74 0.05 15.19 -9.42
CA ARG A 74 0.84 16.44 -9.47
C ARG A 74 1.03 17.00 -10.87
N LEU A 75 0.69 16.23 -11.90
CA LEU A 75 0.78 16.66 -13.30
C LEU A 75 -0.49 17.43 -13.70
N ASP A 76 -0.35 18.32 -14.67
CA ASP A 76 -1.49 18.89 -15.37
C ASP A 76 -2.31 17.81 -16.10
N GLU A 77 -3.55 18.14 -16.44
CA GLU A 77 -4.49 17.18 -17.00
C GLU A 77 -4.02 16.61 -18.35
N ASP A 78 -3.48 17.44 -19.23
CA ASP A 78 -3.04 17.03 -20.56
C ASP A 78 -1.86 16.07 -20.47
N SER A 79 -0.85 16.40 -19.66
CA SER A 79 0.32 15.55 -19.42
C SER A 79 -0.07 14.21 -18.79
N ARG A 80 -0.96 14.24 -17.80
CA ARG A 80 -1.47 13.02 -17.15
C ARG A 80 -2.20 12.13 -18.16
N ASN A 81 -3.09 12.71 -18.97
CA ASN A 81 -3.85 11.98 -19.98
C ASN A 81 -2.93 11.38 -21.07
N GLN A 82 -1.90 12.12 -21.48
CA GLN A 82 -0.92 11.62 -22.43
C GLN A 82 -0.16 10.41 -21.89
N LEU A 83 0.32 10.46 -20.65
CA LEU A 83 1.04 9.33 -20.03
C LEU A 83 0.15 8.10 -19.88
N ILE A 84 -1.10 8.27 -19.47
CA ILE A 84 -2.07 7.17 -19.37
C ILE A 84 -2.28 6.53 -20.74
N ARG A 85 -2.49 7.35 -21.78
CA ARG A 85 -2.68 6.85 -23.15
C ARG A 85 -1.45 6.11 -23.68
N GLN A 86 -0.24 6.59 -23.37
CA GLN A 86 0.99 5.89 -23.71
C GLN A 86 1.08 4.52 -23.02
N ALA A 87 0.73 4.46 -21.73
CA ALA A 87 0.67 3.21 -20.97
C ALA A 87 -0.37 2.22 -21.55
N GLU A 88 -1.54 2.71 -21.99
CA GLU A 88 -2.55 1.88 -22.65
C GLU A 88 -2.06 1.29 -23.99
N ILE A 89 -1.31 2.06 -24.78
CA ILE A 89 -0.75 1.60 -26.06
C ILE A 89 0.33 0.52 -25.82
N ALA A 90 1.16 0.71 -24.80
CA ALA A 90 2.22 -0.23 -24.44
C ALA A 90 1.68 -1.50 -23.74
N SER A 91 0.48 -1.42 -23.16
CA SER A 91 -0.14 -2.54 -22.47
C SER A 91 -0.37 -3.71 -23.44
N PRO A 92 0.12 -4.93 -23.12
CA PRO A 92 -0.15 -6.08 -23.95
C PRO A 92 -1.65 -6.33 -23.96
N LYS A 93 -2.24 -6.35 -25.16
CA LYS A 93 -3.63 -6.76 -25.34
C LYS A 93 -3.77 -8.16 -24.74
N PRO A 94 -4.71 -8.41 -23.82
CA PRO A 94 -4.88 -9.73 -23.24
C PRO A 94 -5.08 -10.73 -24.38
N GLY A 95 -4.05 -11.55 -24.62
CA GLY A 95 -4.10 -12.56 -25.66
C GLY A 95 -5.24 -13.52 -25.34
N ARG A 96 -6.12 -13.76 -26.31
CA ARG A 96 -7.06 -14.88 -26.23
C ARG A 96 -6.21 -16.14 -26.03
N PRO A 97 -6.40 -16.93 -24.95
CA PRO A 97 -5.64 -18.17 -24.78
C PRO A 97 -5.83 -19.02 -26.03
N SER A 98 -4.73 -19.58 -26.56
CA SER A 98 -4.80 -20.48 -27.70
C SER A 98 -5.68 -21.67 -27.29
N VAL A 99 -6.86 -21.77 -27.90
CA VAL A 99 -7.67 -22.98 -27.81
C VAL A 99 -6.88 -24.02 -28.58
N LYS A 100 -6.13 -24.87 -27.87
CA LYS A 100 -5.55 -26.09 -28.47
C LYS A 100 -6.70 -26.83 -29.15
N LYS A 101 -6.64 -26.95 -30.47
CA LYS A 101 -7.39 -27.95 -31.23
C LYS A 101 -6.63 -29.27 -31.19
#